data_AF-A0A7R9ZHS9-F1
#
_entry.id   AF-A0A7R9ZHS9-F1
#
_cell.length_a   1.000
_cell.length_b   1.000
_cell.length_c   1.000
_cell.angle_alpha   90.00
_cell.angle_beta   90.00
_cell.angle_gamma   90.00
#
_symmetry.space_group_name_H-M   'P 1'
#
loop_
_entity.id
_entity.type
_entity.pdbx_description
1 polymer ?
#
loop_
_entity_poly.entity_id
_entity_poly.type
_entity_poly.pdbx_seq_one_letter_code
_entity_poly.pdbx_strand_id
1 'polypeptide(L)'
;RIPESIDVVQFMHTKHERLFLRGLNGEHFDLVAGHFVGTLEALGVKQDEIDEAVGVVGPLRPIFVEGAEKAAAAKAEKEKESERTLLKRLGGEGALHAAVDEFYDRLVEDDSLAEFFEGVTMENLKEHQ
;
A
#
# COMPACT_ATOMS: atom_id res chain seq x y z
N ARG A 1 -6.03 -25.12 19.70
CA ARG A 1 -4.99 -25.13 20.76
C ARG A 1 -3.74 -24.52 20.16
N ILE A 2 -3.24 -23.45 20.77
CA ILE A 2 -1.99 -22.78 20.39
C ILE A 2 -0.87 -23.46 21.20
N PRO A 3 0.11 -24.16 20.58
CA PRO A 3 1.24 -24.74 21.30
C PRO A 3 2.05 -23.67 22.07
N GLU A 4 2.55 -24.03 23.25
CA GLU A 4 3.25 -23.13 24.19
C GLU A 4 4.58 -22.56 23.68
N SER A 5 5.07 -23.01 22.51
CA SER A 5 6.26 -22.50 21.84
C SER A 5 5.97 -21.61 20.62
N ILE A 6 4.72 -21.17 20.44
CA ILE A 6 4.37 -20.31 19.31
C ILE A 6 4.92 -18.90 19.53
N ASP A 7 5.79 -18.49 18.62
CA ASP A 7 6.05 -17.08 18.35
C ASP A 7 4.74 -16.43 17.87
N VAL A 8 4.04 -15.76 18.79
CA VAL A 8 2.75 -15.11 18.53
C VAL A 8 2.91 -14.05 17.44
N VAL A 9 4.03 -13.33 17.40
CA VAL A 9 4.30 -12.29 16.42
C VAL A 9 4.39 -12.91 15.03
N GLN A 10 5.23 -13.95 14.87
CA GLN A 10 5.38 -14.66 13.61
C GLN A 10 4.06 -15.31 13.17
N PHE A 11 3.33 -15.92 14.11
CA PHE A 11 2.04 -16.54 13.83
C PHE A 11 1.03 -15.50 13.33
N MET A 12 0.90 -14.36 14.00
CA MET A 12 -0.03 -13.31 13.62
C MET A 12 0.31 -12.74 12.24
N HIS A 13 1.58 -12.47 11.95
CA HIS A 13 2.00 -12.06 10.62
C HIS A 13 1.62 -13.08 9.55
N THR A 14 1.92 -14.36 9.78
CA THR A 14 1.67 -15.43 8.82
C THR A 14 0.17 -15.61 8.55
N LYS A 15 -0.67 -15.61 9.59
CA LYS A 15 -2.11 -15.83 9.43
C LYS A 15 -2.84 -14.63 8.84
N HIS A 16 -2.34 -13.42 9.04
CA HIS A 16 -2.95 -12.20 8.56
C HIS A 16 -2.30 -11.65 7.28
N GLU A 17 -1.28 -12.31 6.71
CA GLU A 17 -0.58 -11.90 5.49
C GLU A 17 -1.53 -11.46 4.36
N ARG A 18 -2.51 -12.31 4.02
CA ARG A 18 -3.50 -12.00 2.99
C ARG A 18 -4.40 -10.82 3.32
N LEU A 19 -4.64 -10.57 4.61
CA LEU A 19 -5.44 -9.44 5.06
C LEU A 19 -4.61 -8.15 5.02
N PHE A 20 -3.32 -8.20 5.37
CA PHE A 20 -2.41 -7.06 5.20
C PHE A 20 -2.33 -6.63 3.72
N LEU A 21 -2.24 -7.59 2.79
CA LEU A 21 -2.30 -7.30 1.35
C LEU A 21 -3.63 -6.66 0.90
N ARG A 22 -4.69 -6.77 1.70
CA ARG A 22 -6.01 -6.17 1.46
C ARG A 22 -6.24 -4.88 2.25
N GLY A 23 -5.24 -4.39 2.99
CA GLY A 23 -5.30 -3.12 3.72
C GLY A 23 -5.55 -3.25 5.23
N LEU A 24 -5.53 -4.44 5.82
CA LEU A 24 -5.52 -4.59 7.28
C LEU A 24 -4.33 -3.82 7.86
N ASN A 25 -4.54 -3.07 8.95
CA ASN A 25 -3.52 -2.21 9.54
C ASN A 25 -3.79 -1.94 11.03
N GLY A 26 -3.00 -1.07 11.66
CA GLY A 26 -3.15 -0.68 13.06
C GLY A 26 -4.49 0.00 13.40
N GLU A 27 -5.11 0.74 12.48
CA GLU A 27 -6.43 1.35 12.73
C GLU A 27 -7.52 0.28 12.85
N HIS A 28 -7.43 -0.78 12.06
CA HIS A 28 -8.33 -1.93 12.19
C HIS A 28 -8.14 -2.64 13.53
N PHE A 29 -6.91 -2.72 14.04
CA PHE A 29 -6.66 -3.23 15.38
C PHE A 29 -7.34 -2.35 16.44
N ASP A 30 -7.21 -1.02 16.32
CA ASP A 30 -7.82 -0.06 17.25
C ASP A 30 -9.36 -0.18 17.26
N LEU A 31 -9.98 -0.39 16.09
CA LEU A 31 -11.42 -0.65 15.97
C LEU A 31 -11.84 -1.95 16.68
N VAL A 32 -11.09 -3.04 16.48
CA VAL A 32 -11.37 -4.33 17.15
C VAL A 32 -11.20 -4.20 18.66
N ALA A 33 -10.15 -3.50 19.12
CA ALA A 33 -9.93 -3.23 20.54
C ALA A 33 -11.08 -2.40 21.15
N GLY A 34 -11.59 -1.40 20.41
CA GLY A 34 -12.76 -0.63 20.83
C GLY A 34 -14.02 -1.49 20.98
N HIS A 35 -14.29 -2.38 20.03
CA HIS A 35 -15.41 -3.33 20.14
C HIS A 35 -15.23 -4.32 21.29
N PHE A 36 -14.00 -4.76 21.56
CA PHE A 36 -13.69 -5.62 22.68
C PHE A 36 -14.01 -4.94 24.02
N VAL A 37 -13.51 -3.72 24.23
CA VAL A 37 -13.78 -2.92 25.45
C VAL A 37 -15.28 -2.67 25.60
N GLY A 38 -15.95 -2.16 24.57
CA GLY A 38 -17.39 -1.87 24.63
C GLY A 38 -18.25 -3.11 24.90
N THR A 39 -17.79 -4.30 24.50
CA THR A 39 -18.47 -5.55 24.83
C THR A 39 -18.34 -5.89 26.32
N LEU A 40 -17.15 -5.74 26.90
CA LEU A 40 -16.94 -6.00 28.32
C LEU A 40 -17.73 -5.02 29.20
N GLU A 41 -17.76 -3.73 28.81
CA GLU A 41 -18.59 -2.71 29.47
C GLU A 41 -20.07 -3.08 29.43
N ALA A 42 -20.59 -3.49 28.26
CA ALA A 42 -21.99 -3.89 28.11
C ALA A 42 -22.36 -5.14 28.93
N LEU A 43 -21.38 -6.00 29.22
CA LEU A 43 -21.54 -7.18 30.08
C LEU A 43 -21.41 -6.84 31.58
N GLY A 44 -21.12 -5.58 31.93
CA GLY A 44 -20.96 -5.15 33.31
C GLY A 44 -19.67 -5.62 33.97
N VAL A 45 -18.64 -5.93 33.17
CA VAL A 45 -17.29 -6.24 33.66
C VAL A 45 -16.72 -4.99 34.32
N LYS A 46 -15.97 -5.16 35.41
CA LYS A 46 -15.42 -4.01 36.14
C LYS A 46 -14.27 -3.38 35.38
N GLN A 47 -14.08 -2.07 35.57
CA GLN A 47 -13.04 -1.33 34.84
C GLN A 47 -11.63 -1.88 35.07
N ASP A 48 -11.31 -2.32 36.28
CA ASP A 48 -10.01 -2.92 36.62
C ASP A 48 -9.73 -4.22 35.83
N GLU A 49 -10.76 -5.05 35.63
CA GLU A 49 -10.67 -6.27 34.82
C GLU A 49 -10.56 -5.94 33.31
N ILE A 50 -11.25 -4.89 32.86
CA ILE A 50 -11.15 -4.40 31.47
C ILE A 50 -9.73 -3.87 31.20
N ASP A 51 -9.20 -3.06 32.11
CA ASP A 51 -7.85 -2.48 32.00
C ASP A 51 -6.78 -3.58 31.97
N GLU A 52 -6.95 -4.64 32.77
CA GLU A 52 -6.09 -5.82 32.72
C GLU A 52 -6.14 -6.49 31.34
N ALA A 53 -7.34 -6.75 30.81
CA ALA A 53 -7.52 -7.36 29.51
C ALA A 53 -6.92 -6.50 28.37
N VAL A 54 -7.13 -5.18 28.42
CA VAL A 54 -6.53 -4.21 27.50
C VAL A 54 -5.00 -4.25 27.60
N GLY A 55 -4.45 -4.35 28.82
CA GLY A 55 -3.01 -4.49 29.06
C GLY A 55 -2.41 -5.72 28.39
N VAL A 56 -3.18 -6.81 28.24
CA VAL A 56 -2.74 -8.03 27.55
C VAL A 56 -2.77 -7.86 26.03
N VAL A 57 -3.82 -7.25 25.48
CA VAL A 57 -3.99 -7.16 24.01
C VAL A 57 -3.26 -5.97 23.39
N GLY A 58 -3.12 -4.86 24.11
CA GLY A 58 -2.53 -3.61 23.61
C GLY A 58 -1.15 -3.77 22.97
N PRO A 59 -0.21 -4.54 23.58
CA PRO A 59 1.10 -4.82 22.99
C PRO A 59 1.08 -5.57 21.65
N LEU A 60 -0.07 -6.08 21.20
CA LEU A 60 -0.20 -6.73 19.89
C LEU A 60 -0.38 -5.73 18.74
N ARG A 61 -0.71 -4.46 19.01
CA ARG A 61 -0.91 -3.43 17.98
C ARG A 61 0.27 -3.28 17.00
N PRO A 62 1.55 -3.25 17.44
CA PRO A 62 2.69 -3.10 16.52
C PRO A 62 2.74 -4.17 15.42
N ILE A 63 2.29 -5.40 15.69
CA ILE A 63 2.24 -6.49 14.71
C ILE A 63 1.39 -6.08 13.48
N PHE A 64 0.32 -5.32 13.70
CA PHE A 64 -0.57 -4.87 12.63
C PHE A 64 -0.04 -3.65 11.87
N VAL A 65 0.72 -2.79 12.56
CA VAL A 65 1.44 -1.67 11.91
C VAL A 65 2.53 -2.23 11.02
N GLU A 66 3.42 -3.05 11.58
CA GLU A 66 4.53 -3.67 10.85
C GLU A 66 4.04 -4.59 9.72
N GLY A 67 2.94 -5.31 9.94
CA GLY A 67 2.33 -6.18 8.93
C GLY A 67 1.82 -5.38 7.72
N ALA A 68 1.20 -4.23 7.96
CA ALA A 68 0.75 -3.33 6.90
C ALA A 68 1.92 -2.72 6.12
N GLU A 69 2.98 -2.29 6.81
CA GLU A 69 4.19 -1.75 6.18
C GLU A 69 4.87 -2.79 5.28
N LYS A 70 5.02 -4.03 5.76
CA LYS A 70 5.57 -5.15 4.97
C LYS A 70 4.73 -5.42 3.73
N ALA A 71 3.40 -5.42 3.86
CA ALA A 71 2.51 -5.63 2.74
C ALA A 71 2.56 -4.48 1.71
N ALA A 72 2.66 -3.24 2.17
CA ALA A 72 2.81 -2.08 1.31
C ALA A 72 4.14 -2.13 0.53
N ALA A 73 5.25 -2.47 1.20
CA ALA A 73 6.55 -2.65 0.56
C ALA A 73 6.52 -3.75 -0.51
N ALA A 74 5.96 -4.93 -0.19
CA ALA A 74 5.84 -6.04 -1.14
C ALA A 74 4.99 -5.67 -2.37
N LYS A 75 3.93 -4.87 -2.18
CA LYS A 75 3.11 -4.39 -3.30
C LYS A 75 3.88 -3.39 -4.18
N ALA A 76 4.59 -2.44 -3.57
CA ALA A 76 5.42 -1.48 -4.30
C ALA A 76 6.56 -2.16 -5.08
N GLU A 77 7.21 -3.18 -4.52
CA GLU A 77 8.23 -3.95 -5.22
C GLU A 77 7.65 -4.70 -6.42
N LYS A 78 6.47 -5.31 -6.27
CA LYS A 78 5.78 -6.01 -7.36
C LYS A 78 5.34 -5.07 -8.47
N GLU A 79 4.88 -3.86 -8.14
CA GLU A 79 4.53 -2.82 -9.11
C GLU A 79 5.77 -2.36 -9.89
N LYS A 80 6.88 -2.07 -9.19
CA LYS A 80 8.17 -1.74 -9.83
C LYS A 80 8.73 -2.88 -10.68
N GLU A 81 8.55 -4.14 -10.29
CA GLU A 81 8.94 -5.29 -11.11
C GLU A 81 8.08 -5.43 -12.36
N SER A 82 6.77 -5.26 -12.23
CA SER A 82 5.84 -5.24 -13.36
C SER A 82 6.19 -4.12 -14.34
N GLU A 83 6.48 -2.92 -13.85
CA GLU A 83 6.90 -1.77 -14.65
C GLU A 83 8.22 -2.04 -15.37
N ARG A 84 9.27 -2.51 -14.66
CA ARG A 84 10.54 -2.90 -15.29
C ARG A 84 10.36 -3.98 -16.35
N THR A 85 9.45 -4.93 -16.12
CA THR A 85 9.13 -6.00 -17.07
C THR A 85 8.39 -5.47 -18.29
N LEU A 86 7.44 -4.55 -18.09
CA LEU A 86 6.73 -3.88 -19.18
C LEU A 86 7.70 -3.05 -20.01
N LEU A 87 8.50 -2.20 -19.38
CA LEU A 87 9.53 -1.40 -20.03
C LEU A 87 10.47 -2.27 -20.85
N LYS A 88 10.97 -3.37 -20.28
CA LYS A 88 11.81 -4.34 -21.00
C LYS A 88 11.10 -4.94 -22.21
N ARG A 89 9.81 -5.27 -22.10
CA ARG A 89 9.01 -5.83 -23.21
C ARG A 89 8.72 -4.81 -24.31
N LEU A 90 8.65 -3.52 -23.97
CA LEU A 90 8.50 -2.42 -24.92
C LEU A 90 9.82 -2.05 -25.61
N GLY A 91 10.96 -2.65 -25.23
CA GLY A 91 12.28 -2.40 -25.82
C GLY A 91 13.24 -1.62 -24.91
N GLY A 92 12.90 -1.42 -23.64
CA GLY A 92 13.71 -0.70 -22.65
C GLY A 92 13.51 0.81 -22.71
N GLU A 93 14.32 1.55 -21.95
CA GLU A 93 14.26 3.01 -21.85
C GLU A 93 14.40 3.71 -23.21
N GLY A 94 15.31 3.24 -24.06
CA GLY A 94 15.53 3.84 -25.38
C GLY A 94 14.32 3.71 -26.31
N ALA A 95 13.64 2.56 -26.31
CA ALA A 95 12.43 2.36 -27.11
C ALA A 95 11.23 3.15 -26.55
N LEU A 96 11.14 3.29 -25.22
CA LEU A 96 10.16 4.16 -24.59
C LEU A 96 10.37 5.61 -25.00
N HIS A 97 11.59 6.13 -24.91
CA HIS A 97 11.92 7.51 -25.29
C HIS A 97 11.56 7.78 -26.76
N ALA A 98 11.96 6.89 -27.67
CA ALA A 98 11.60 7.00 -29.08
C ALA A 98 10.08 6.96 -29.33
N ALA A 99 9.34 6.13 -28.60
CA ALA A 99 7.89 6.07 -28.71
C ALA A 99 7.20 7.33 -28.15
N VAL A 100 7.75 7.92 -27.09
CA VAL A 100 7.24 9.17 -26.51
C VAL A 100 7.52 10.35 -27.44
N ASP A 101 8.71 10.42 -28.05
CA ASP A 101 9.04 11.43 -29.06
C ASP A 101 8.06 11.40 -30.24
N GLU A 102 7.87 10.23 -30.84
CA GLU A 102 6.90 10.04 -31.93
C GLU A 102 5.46 10.39 -31.51
N PHE A 103 5.09 10.10 -30.26
CA PHE A 103 3.76 10.43 -29.73
C PHE A 103 3.55 11.95 -29.59
N TYR A 104 4.56 12.68 -29.11
CA TYR A 104 4.49 14.13 -29.02
C TYR A 104 4.43 14.80 -30.38
N ASP A 105 5.19 14.32 -31.36
CA ASP A 105 5.13 14.83 -32.74
C ASP A 105 3.69 14.71 -33.28
N ARG A 106 3.02 13.56 -33.06
CA ARG A 106 1.62 13.35 -33.46
C ARG A 106 0.62 14.23 -32.71
N LEU A 107 0.82 14.48 -31.42
CA LEU A 107 -0.08 15.32 -30.62
C LEU A 107 -0.06 16.77 -31.09
N VAL A 108 1.11 17.28 -31.45
CA VAL A 108 1.28 18.66 -31.91
C VAL A 108 0.81 18.84 -33.35
N GLU A 109 0.86 17.77 -34.16
CA GLU A 109 0.30 17.76 -35.52
C GLU A 109 -1.24 17.61 -35.55
N ASP A 110 -1.89 17.36 -34.41
CA ASP A 110 -3.35 17.24 -34.33
C ASP A 110 -4.00 18.63 -34.21
N ASP A 111 -4.61 19.10 -35.29
CA ASP A 111 -5.34 20.37 -35.35
C ASP A 111 -6.42 20.50 -34.25
N SER A 112 -7.02 19.39 -33.79
CA SER A 112 -8.03 19.42 -32.71
C SER A 112 -7.43 19.67 -31.32
N LEU A 113 -6.11 19.46 -31.18
CA LEU A 113 -5.37 19.69 -29.95
C LEU A 113 -4.51 20.96 -30.00
N ALA A 114 -4.34 21.57 -31.17
CA ALA A 114 -3.44 22.71 -31.40
C ALA A 114 -3.66 23.91 -30.45
N GLU A 115 -4.92 24.22 -30.08
CA GLU A 115 -5.25 25.29 -29.13
C GLU A 115 -4.60 25.09 -27.75
N PHE A 116 -4.39 23.83 -27.34
CA PHE A 116 -3.77 23.50 -26.05
C PHE A 116 -2.24 23.58 -26.07
N PHE A 117 -1.62 23.61 -27.25
CA PHE A 117 -0.17 23.67 -27.44
C PHE A 117 0.32 25.04 -27.93
N GLU A 118 -0.57 26.03 -28.03
CA GLU A 118 -0.21 27.41 -28.38
C GLU A 118 0.83 27.98 -27.40
N GLY A 119 2.00 28.35 -27.93
CA GLY A 119 3.10 28.94 -27.16
C GLY A 119 4.06 27.94 -26.50
N VAL A 120 3.86 26.63 -26.67
CA VAL A 120 4.80 25.60 -26.20
C VAL A 120 5.68 25.14 -27.36
N THR A 121 7.00 25.30 -27.25
CA THR A 121 7.94 24.78 -28.24
C THR A 121 8.29 23.32 -27.93
N MET A 122 8.53 22.51 -28.97
CA MET A 122 8.96 21.11 -28.82
C MET A 122 10.25 20.97 -28.01
N GLU A 123 11.12 21.98 -28.08
CA GLU A 123 12.35 22.08 -27.28
C GLU A 123 12.03 22.20 -25.77
N ASN A 124 11.04 23.02 -25.39
CA ASN A 124 10.61 23.19 -23.99
C ASN A 124 9.83 21.98 -23.44
N LEU A 125 9.18 21.20 -24.31
CA LEU A 125 8.48 19.96 -23.95
C LEU A 125 9.45 18.78 -23.76
N LYS A 126 10.49 18.69 -24.59
CA LYS A 126 11.52 17.64 -24.53
C LYS A 126 12.53 17.84 -23.39
N GLU A 127 12.70 19.05 -22.86
CA GLU A 127 13.53 19.31 -21.66
C GLU A 127 12.95 18.76 -20.35
N HIS A 128 11.70 18.28 -20.34
CA HIS A 128 11.00 17.83 -19.13
C HIS A 128 11.05 16.31 -18.88
N GLN A 129 11.69 15.53 -19.77
CA GLN A 129 11.94 14.09 -19.61
C GLN A 129 13.24 13.82 -18.86
#